data_AF-A0A7V6GCX4-F1
#
_entry.id   AF-A0A7V6GCX4-F1
#
_cell.length_a   1.000
_cell.length_b   1.000
_cell.length_c   1.000
_cell.angle_alpha   90.00
_cell.angle_beta   90.00
_cell.angle_gamma   90.00
#
_symmetry.space_group_name_H-M   'P 1'
#
loop_
_entity.id
_entity.type
_entity.pdbx_description
1 polymer ?
#
loop_
_entity_poly.entity_id
_entity_poly.type
_entity_poly.pdbx_seq_one_letter_code
_entity_poly.pdbx_strand_id
1 'polypeptide(L)' 'MTLSCAKCGKEVASEDVYVVNGQNLCEGCAIGSSSQKSPSKPCGPGSGT' A
#
# COMPACT_ATOMS: atom_id res chain seq x y z
N MET A 1 -4.30 -21.52 -1.18
CA MET A 1 -4.44 -20.95 -2.53
C MET A 1 -3.71 -19.62 -2.53
N THR A 2 -2.88 -19.31 -3.52
CA THR A 2 -2.18 -18.01 -3.62
C THR A 2 -2.82 -17.16 -4.70
N LEU A 3 -2.81 -15.83 -4.52
CA LEU A 3 -3.31 -14.82 -5.43
C LEU A 3 -2.17 -13.90 -5.84
N SER A 4 -2.17 -13.44 -7.09
CA SER A 4 -1.16 -12.50 -7.58
C SER A 4 -1.54 -11.06 -7.24
N CYS A 5 -0.62 -10.33 -6.64
CA CYS A 5 -0.76 -8.90 -6.40
C CYS A 5 -0.82 -8.13 -7.73
N ALA A 6 -1.90 -7.39 -7.96
CA ALA A 6 -2.12 -6.61 -9.18
C ALA A 6 -1.08 -5.49 -9.39
N LYS A 7 -0.38 -5.04 -8.34
CA LYS A 7 0.66 -4.00 -8.45
C LYS A 7 2.07 -4.52 -8.70
N CYS A 8 2.48 -5.58 -8.01
CA CYS A 8 3.88 -6.03 -8.03
C CYS A 8 4.05 -7.46 -8.53
N GLY A 9 2.95 -8.17 -8.84
CA GLY A 9 2.98 -9.54 -9.34
C GLY A 9 3.37 -10.59 -8.30
N LYS A 10 3.66 -10.21 -7.04
CA LYS A 10 3.99 -11.16 -5.98
C LYS A 10 2.81 -12.08 -5.69
N GLU A 11 3.11 -13.36 -5.46
CA GLU A 11 2.15 -14.32 -4.93
C GLU A 11 1.94 -14.06 -3.43
N VAL A 12 0.69 -13.94 -3.04
CA VAL A 12 0.24 -13.68 -1.67
C VAL A 12 -0.73 -14.78 -1.30
N ALA A 13 -0.70 -15.25 -0.05
CA ALA A 13 -1.73 -16.19 0.39
C ALA A 13 -3.10 -15.52 0.30
N SER A 14 -4.13 -16.29 -0.05
CA SER A 14 -5.49 -15.75 -0.17
C SER A 14 -6.06 -15.19 1.13
N GLU A 15 -5.49 -15.60 2.28
CA GLU A 15 -5.79 -15.05 3.61
C GLU A 15 -5.12 -13.69 3.88
N ASP A 16 -3.99 -13.41 3.22
CA ASP A 16 -3.18 -12.18 3.35
C ASP A 16 -3.38 -11.21 2.17
N VAL A 17 -4.38 -11.45 1.32
CA VAL A 17 -4.68 -10.58 0.18
C VAL A 17 -5.56 -9.41 0.61
N TYR A 18 -5.17 -8.20 0.22
CA TYR A 18 -5.90 -6.98 0.54
C TYR A 18 -6.63 -6.49 -0.71
N VAL A 19 -7.96 -6.38 -0.65
CA VAL A 19 -8.77 -5.85 -1.77
C VAL A 19 -8.91 -4.34 -1.62
N VAL A 20 -8.20 -3.58 -2.45
CA VAL A 20 -8.23 -2.11 -2.43
C VAL A 20 -8.77 -1.63 -3.78
N ASN A 21 -9.87 -0.87 -3.79
CA ASN A 21 -10.55 -0.44 -5.03
C ASN A 21 -10.88 -1.61 -6.00
N GLY A 22 -11.20 -2.79 -5.46
CA GLY A 22 -11.48 -3.99 -6.26
C GLY A 22 -10.23 -4.68 -6.85
N GLN A 23 -9.03 -4.26 -6.45
CA GLN A 23 -7.77 -4.88 -6.86
C GLN A 23 -7.16 -5.69 -5.71
N ASN A 24 -6.69 -6.90 -6.02
CA ASN A 24 -5.97 -7.77 -5.08
C ASN A 24 -4.54 -7.26 -4.93
N LEU A 25 -4.18 -6.82 -3.72
CA LEU A 25 -2.85 -6.30 -3.41
C LEU A 25 -2.22 -7.08 -2.26
N CYS A 26 -0.89 -7.21 -2.29
CA CYS A 26 -0.13 -7.64 -1.13
C CYS A 26 -0.11 -6.52 -0.07
N GLU A 27 0.15 -6.88 1.18
CA GLU A 27 0.23 -5.95 2.31
C GLU A 27 1.05 -4.69 1.99
N GLY A 28 2.28 -4.84 1.50
CA GLY A 28 3.14 -3.70 1.15
C GLY A 28 2.56 -2.80 0.06
N CYS A 29 1.86 -3.36 -0.93
CA CYS A 29 1.20 -2.57 -1.97
C CYS A 29 -0.11 -1.93 -1.48
N ALA A 30 -0.85 -2.59 -0.59
CA ALA A 30 -2.05 -2.04 0.02
C ALA A 30 -1.72 -0.83 0.91
N ILE A 31 -0.70 -0.97 1.76
CA ILE A 31 -0.22 0.09 2.66
C ILE A 31 0.48 1.20 1.86
N GLY A 32 1.30 0.83 0.86
CA GLY A 32 2.05 1.77 0.03
C GLY A 32 1.18 2.56 -0.97
N SER A 33 -0.01 2.07 -1.32
CA SER A 33 -0.92 2.78 -2.24
C SER A 33 -1.56 4.02 -1.60
N SER A 34 -1.62 4.09 -0.28
CA SER A 34 -2.05 5.28 0.47
C SER A 34 -0.91 6.30 0.68
N SER A 35 0.33 5.94 0.36
CA SER A 35 1.53 6.69 0.79
C SER A 35 2.30 7.36 -0.37
N GLN A 36 1.78 7.31 -1.59
CA GLN A 36 2.40 7.92 -2.78
C GLN A 36 1.48 8.98 -3.41
N LYS A 37 0.73 9.73 -2.59
CA LYS A 37 0.72 11.18 -2.85
C LYS A 37 1.99 11.64 -2.16
N SER A 38 2.99 12.02 -2.95
CA SER A 38 4.27 12.57 -2.51
C SER A 38 4.14 13.23 -1.12
N PRO A 39 5.06 13.02 -0.18
CA PRO A 39 5.28 14.01 0.85
C PRO A 39 5.88 15.26 0.17
N SER A 40 5.12 15.95 -0.67
CA SER A 40 5.35 17.37 -1.00
C SER A 40 5.11 18.24 0.24
N LYS A 41 4.85 17.64 1.39
CA LYS A 41 4.77 18.28 2.67
C LYS A 41 5.52 17.38 3.65
N PRO A 42 6.63 17.81 4.26
CA PRO A 42 7.12 17.13 5.44
C PRO A 42 5.95 17.08 6.41
N CYS A 43 5.67 15.91 6.99
CA CYS A 43 4.91 15.84 8.22
C CYS A 43 5.77 16.46 9.32
N GLY A 44 5.92 17.78 9.28
CA GLY A 44 6.49 18.53 10.38
C GLY A 44 5.48 18.50 11.51
N PRO A 45 5.85 18.14 12.75
CA PRO A 45 5.45 19.01 13.84
C PRO A 45 6.03 20.39 13.49
N GLY A 46 5.25 21.46 13.62
CA GLY A 46 5.81 22.80 13.52
C GLY A 46 6.95 22.93 14.52
N SER A 47 8.20 22.98 14.06
CA SER A 47 9.27 23.66 14.79
C SER A 47 9.11 25.15 14.52
N GLY A 48 8.03 25.70 15.06
CA GLY A 48 7.87 27.12 15.27
C GLY A 48 8.14 27.39 16.75
N THR A 49 9.42 27.63 17.06
CA THR A 49 10.00 28.46 18.14
C THR A 49 11.45 28.03 18.35
#